data_AF-A0A1I8CRN0-F1
#
_entry.id   AF-A0A1I8CRN0-F1
#
_cell.length_a   1.000
_cell.length_b   1.000
_cell.length_c   1.000
_cell.angle_alpha   90.00
_cell.angle_beta   90.00
_cell.angle_gamma   90.00
#
_symmetry.space_group_name_H-M   'P 1'
#
loop_
_entity.id
_entity.type
_entity.pdbx_description
1 polymer ?
#
loop_
_entity_poly.entity_id
_entity_poly.type
_entity_poly.pdbx_seq_one_letter_code
_entity_poly.pdbx_strand_id
1 'polypeptide(L)'
;MAFKCAISGNVPQEPVVSPVSGKIFEKRLLVAYVNENGTDPITDSTLSIDQIIPLALGEEVGIEAPRNFNATSVPGLMKLLQDEYDAVMLSNHVMRKQLTAARLELSHSLYQHDASCRVIARLTVQLNAARQVLSELNPGYQETVDTEMGEAESEISKTETDNSQNKAEPSSEIDNS
;
A
#
# COMPACT_ATOMS: atom_id res chain seq x y z
N MET A 1 -20.01 -18.48 -1.15
CA MET A 1 -18.73 -17.81 -0.85
C MET A 1 -17.65 -18.89 -0.89
N ALA A 2 -16.62 -18.73 -1.72
CA ALA A 2 -15.59 -19.75 -1.91
C ALA A 2 -14.36 -19.44 -1.05
N PHE A 3 -13.75 -20.48 -0.47
CA PHE A 3 -12.47 -20.38 0.22
C PHE A 3 -11.37 -20.03 -0.79
N LYS A 4 -10.68 -18.91 -0.57
CA LYS A 4 -9.61 -18.43 -1.46
C LYS A 4 -8.34 -18.17 -0.66
N CYS A 5 -7.22 -18.54 -1.25
CA CYS A 5 -5.89 -18.19 -0.76
C CYS A 5 -5.70 -16.68 -0.85
N ALA A 6 -5.23 -16.05 0.23
CA ALA A 6 -4.99 -14.61 0.24
C ALA A 6 -3.79 -14.17 -0.61
N ILE A 7 -2.87 -15.09 -0.97
CA ILE A 7 -1.73 -14.80 -1.85
C ILE A 7 -2.11 -15.00 -3.32
N SER A 8 -2.60 -16.19 -3.69
CA SER A 8 -2.86 -16.54 -5.10
C SER A 8 -4.27 -16.20 -5.58
N GLY A 9 -5.21 -15.94 -4.69
CA GLY A 9 -6.64 -15.75 -5.03
C GLY A 9 -7.35 -17.02 -5.51
N ASN A 10 -6.61 -18.13 -5.65
CA ASN A 10 -7.12 -19.43 -6.07
C ASN A 10 -7.69 -20.21 -4.87
N VAL A 11 -8.48 -21.23 -5.18
CA VAL A 11 -8.96 -22.17 -4.16
C VAL A 11 -7.78 -23.04 -3.69
N PRO A 12 -7.42 -23.02 -2.40
CA PRO A 12 -6.24 -23.73 -1.89
C PRO A 12 -6.49 -25.23 -1.82
N GLN A 13 -5.58 -26.05 -2.36
CA GLN A 13 -5.66 -27.52 -2.25
C GLN A 13 -5.41 -28.00 -0.82
N GLU A 14 -4.35 -27.48 -0.20
CA GLU A 14 -4.02 -27.70 1.22
C GLU A 14 -4.19 -26.36 1.97
N PRO A 15 -5.40 -26.09 2.52
CA PRO A 15 -5.68 -24.85 3.23
C PRO A 15 -4.96 -24.84 4.58
N VAL A 16 -4.21 -23.77 4.82
CA VAL A 16 -3.58 -23.48 6.11
C VAL A 16 -3.96 -22.08 6.57
N VAL A 17 -3.99 -21.86 7.88
CA VAL A 17 -4.25 -20.55 8.48
C VAL A 17 -3.03 -20.09 9.26
N SER A 18 -2.67 -18.82 9.06
CA SER A 18 -1.76 -18.11 9.94
C SER A 18 -2.54 -17.63 11.17
N PRO A 19 -2.11 -17.96 12.41
CA PRO A 19 -2.80 -17.55 13.62
C PRO A 19 -2.77 -16.03 13.84
N VAL A 20 -1.82 -15.33 13.21
CA VAL A 20 -1.67 -13.87 13.37
C VAL A 20 -2.63 -13.11 12.46
N SER A 21 -2.66 -13.44 11.16
CA SER A 21 -3.54 -12.77 10.22
C SER A 21 -4.95 -13.37 10.14
N GLY A 22 -5.14 -14.59 10.66
CA GLY A 22 -6.40 -15.32 10.60
C GLY A 22 -6.88 -15.61 9.18
N LYS A 23 -6.02 -15.42 8.16
CA LYS A 23 -6.37 -15.63 6.75
C LYS A 23 -5.95 -17.01 6.29
N ILE A 24 -6.61 -17.46 5.22
CA ILE A 24 -6.41 -18.78 4.62
C ILE A 24 -5.39 -18.65 3.50
N PHE A 25 -4.45 -19.58 3.49
CA PHE A 25 -3.38 -19.67 2.53
C PHE A 25 -3.28 -21.10 1.98
N GLU A 26 -2.63 -21.23 0.83
CA GLU A 26 -2.14 -22.51 0.35
C GLU A 26 -0.83 -22.83 1.06
N LYS A 27 -0.71 -24.03 1.65
CA LYS A 27 0.47 -24.45 2.42
C LYS A 27 1.79 -24.18 1.70
N ARG A 28 1.88 -24.56 0.42
CA ARG A 28 3.09 -24.39 -0.40
C ARG A 28 3.54 -22.93 -0.46
N LEU A 29 2.59 -22.01 -0.66
CA LEU A 29 2.89 -20.59 -0.82
C LEU A 29 3.25 -19.93 0.50
N LEU A 30 2.54 -20.27 1.59
CA LEU A 30 2.84 -19.73 2.90
C LEU A 30 4.19 -20.22 3.43
N VAL A 31 4.50 -21.51 3.27
CA VAL A 31 5.80 -22.06 3.69
C VAL A 31 6.95 -21.45 2.88
N ALA A 32 6.79 -21.29 1.56
CA ALA A 32 7.78 -20.62 0.73
C ALA A 32 8.02 -19.17 1.21
N TYR A 33 6.95 -18.42 1.45
CA TYR A 33 7.04 -17.03 1.91
C TYR A 33 7.71 -16.92 3.29
N VAL A 34 7.34 -17.78 4.24
CA VAL A 34 7.94 -17.80 5.59
C VAL A 34 9.41 -18.20 5.54
N ASN A 35 9.81 -19.09 4.63
CA ASN A 35 11.23 -19.45 4.46
C ASN A 35 12.07 -18.30 3.89
N GLU A 36 11.48 -17.47 3.02
CA GLU A 36 12.18 -16.35 2.40
C GLU A 36 12.23 -15.11 3.31
N ASN A 37 11.11 -14.76 3.96
CA ASN A 37 10.96 -13.49 4.67
C ASN A 37 10.80 -13.64 6.19
N GLY A 38 10.44 -14.82 6.71
CA GLY A 38 10.21 -15.04 8.16
C GLY A 38 8.99 -14.32 8.74
N THR A 39 8.13 -13.74 7.89
CA THR A 39 6.97 -12.94 8.28
C THR A 39 5.67 -13.44 7.63
N ASP A 40 4.53 -12.97 8.12
CA ASP A 40 3.22 -13.20 7.54
C ASP A 40 2.95 -12.23 6.37
N PRO A 41 2.46 -12.70 5.20
CA PRO A 41 2.38 -11.90 3.97
C PRO A 41 1.32 -10.78 3.96
N ILE A 42 0.62 -10.56 5.06
CA ILE A 42 -0.49 -9.61 5.14
C ILE A 42 -0.28 -8.61 6.27
N THR A 43 0.13 -9.12 7.42
CA THR A 43 0.33 -8.33 8.63
C THR A 43 1.80 -8.02 8.90
N ASP A 44 2.72 -8.55 8.09
CA ASP A 44 4.17 -8.44 8.22
C ASP A 44 4.71 -8.84 9.60
N SER A 45 3.90 -9.55 10.40
CA SER A 45 4.27 -10.03 11.72
C SER A 45 5.17 -11.27 11.64
N THR A 46 6.04 -11.48 12.62
CA THR A 46 6.89 -12.68 12.69
C THR A 46 6.04 -13.95 12.75
N LEU A 47 6.23 -14.85 11.79
CA LEU A 47 5.51 -16.13 11.71
C LEU A 47 6.52 -17.26 11.50
N SER A 48 6.42 -18.30 12.33
CA SER A 48 7.23 -19.51 12.18
C SER A 48 6.40 -20.64 11.54
N ILE A 49 7.08 -21.59 10.89
CA ILE A 49 6.44 -22.71 10.17
C ILE A 49 5.57 -23.56 11.12
N ASP A 50 6.00 -23.73 12.37
CA ASP A 50 5.31 -24.54 13.37
C ASP A 50 4.00 -23.93 13.85
N GLN A 51 3.85 -22.60 13.71
CA GLN A 51 2.63 -21.90 14.07
C GLN A 51 1.54 -22.01 13.01
N ILE A 52 1.87 -22.56 11.82
CA ILE A 52 0.91 -22.71 10.72
C ILE A 52 -0.07 -23.83 11.06
N ILE A 53 -1.37 -23.52 11.08
CA ILE A 53 -2.41 -24.47 11.44
C ILE A 53 -3.05 -25.03 10.15
N PRO A 54 -2.93 -26.33 9.87
CA PRO A 54 -3.65 -26.95 8.74
C PRO A 54 -5.15 -27.04 9.03
N LEU A 55 -5.97 -26.66 8.06
CA LEU A 55 -7.42 -26.81 8.14
C LEU A 55 -7.83 -28.14 7.51
N ALA A 56 -8.27 -29.10 8.32
CA ALA A 56 -8.94 -30.30 7.84
C ALA A 56 -10.40 -29.95 7.47
N LEU A 57 -10.58 -29.32 6.31
CA LEU A 57 -11.90 -29.17 5.73
C LEU A 57 -12.33 -30.55 5.22
N GLY A 58 -13.42 -31.10 5.75
CA GLY A 58 -13.96 -32.37 5.30
C GLY A 58 -14.29 -32.33 3.81
N GLU A 59 -14.18 -33.48 3.15
CA GLU A 59 -14.40 -33.73 1.71
C GLU A 59 -15.75 -33.17 1.18
N GLU A 60 -16.68 -32.91 2.11
CA GLU A 60 -18.00 -32.26 1.94
C GLU A 60 -17.93 -30.80 1.45
N VAL A 61 -16.83 -30.09 1.73
CA VAL A 61 -16.62 -28.70 1.29
C VAL A 61 -15.84 -28.76 -0.02
N GLY A 62 -16.55 -28.76 -1.14
CA GLY A 62 -15.96 -28.82 -2.50
C GLY A 62 -14.91 -27.73 -2.76
N ILE A 63 -13.66 -28.02 -2.41
CA ILE A 63 -12.45 -27.21 -2.63
C ILE A 63 -11.88 -27.46 -4.04
N GLU A 64 -12.54 -28.27 -4.86
CA GLU A 64 -12.10 -28.50 -6.24
C GLU A 64 -12.67 -27.41 -7.16
N ALA A 65 -11.77 -26.60 -7.73
CA ALA A 65 -12.09 -25.86 -8.94
C ALA A 65 -12.54 -26.86 -10.03
N PRO A 66 -13.54 -26.53 -10.87
CA PRO A 66 -14.03 -27.46 -11.89
C PRO A 66 -12.87 -27.90 -12.78
N ARG A 67 -12.58 -29.21 -12.80
CA ARG A 67 -11.50 -29.78 -13.62
C ARG A 67 -11.75 -29.38 -15.08
N ASN A 68 -10.80 -28.68 -15.67
CA ASN A 68 -10.87 -28.28 -17.07
C ASN A 68 -10.75 -29.54 -17.95
N PHE A 69 -11.85 -29.94 -18.60
CA PHE A 69 -11.90 -31.14 -19.46
C PHE A 69 -10.85 -31.13 -20.59
N ASN A 70 -10.35 -29.96 -20.98
CA ASN A 70 -9.32 -29.77 -22.02
C ASN A 70 -7.90 -30.18 -21.57
N ALA A 71 -7.65 -30.46 -20.30
CA ALA A 71 -6.33 -30.87 -19.77
C ALA A 71 -6.04 -32.38 -19.88
N THR A 72 -6.86 -33.14 -20.61
CA THR A 72 -6.79 -34.61 -20.65
C THR A 72 -5.88 -35.19 -21.76
N SER A 73 -5.43 -34.36 -22.71
CA SER A 73 -4.52 -34.77 -23.79
C SER A 73 -3.22 -33.96 -23.75
N VAL A 74 -2.09 -34.55 -24.14
CA VAL A 74 -0.78 -33.87 -24.17
C VAL A 74 -0.83 -32.56 -24.99
N PRO A 75 -1.45 -32.51 -26.18
CA PRO A 75 -1.59 -31.25 -26.92
C PRO A 75 -2.47 -30.22 -26.20
N GLY A 76 -3.55 -30.64 -25.55
CA GLY A 76 -4.45 -29.76 -24.79
C GLY A 76 -3.76 -29.14 -23.58
N LEU A 77 -2.96 -29.92 -22.85
CA LEU A 77 -2.18 -29.44 -21.70
C LEU A 77 -1.11 -28.41 -22.14
N MET A 78 -0.40 -28.67 -23.24
CA MET A 78 0.59 -27.73 -23.76
C MET A 78 -0.06 -26.42 -24.20
N LYS A 79 -1.23 -26.48 -24.83
CA LYS A 79 -1.97 -25.27 -25.23
C LYS A 79 -2.41 -24.46 -24.01
N LEU A 80 -2.95 -25.11 -22.98
CA LEU A 80 -3.30 -24.46 -21.73
C LEU A 80 -2.08 -23.79 -21.06
N LEU A 81 -0.94 -24.47 -21.00
CA LEU A 81 0.27 -23.91 -20.39
C LEU A 81 0.78 -22.68 -21.17
N GLN A 82 0.69 -22.69 -22.50
CA GLN A 82 0.99 -21.53 -23.33
C GLN A 82 0.05 -20.36 -23.01
N ASP A 83 -1.25 -20.61 -22.97
CA ASP A 83 -2.25 -19.57 -22.73
C ASP A 83 -2.11 -18.95 -21.32
N GLU A 84 -1.86 -19.76 -20.29
CA GLU A 84 -1.60 -19.28 -18.93
C GLU A 84 -0.28 -18.50 -18.83
N TYR A 85 0.77 -18.95 -19.53
CA TYR A 85 2.05 -18.25 -19.57
C TYR A 85 1.93 -16.88 -20.26
N ASP A 86 1.22 -16.82 -21.39
CA ASP A 86 0.97 -15.57 -22.12
C ASP A 86 0.13 -14.60 -21.27
N ALA A 87 -0.86 -15.11 -20.52
CA ALA A 87 -1.64 -14.30 -19.59
C ALA A 87 -0.79 -13.73 -18.45
N VAL A 88 0.09 -14.53 -17.85
CA VAL A 88 1.03 -14.08 -16.80
C VAL A 88 2.00 -13.03 -17.35
N MET A 89 2.55 -13.24 -18.56
CA MET A 89 3.48 -12.30 -19.18
C MET A 89 2.81 -10.96 -19.52
N LEU A 90 1.58 -10.99 -20.06
CA LEU A 90 0.81 -9.78 -20.33
C LEU A 90 0.49 -9.03 -19.03
N SER A 91 0.03 -9.75 -18.00
CA SER A 91 -0.25 -9.18 -16.68
C SER A 91 1.00 -8.52 -16.09
N ASN A 92 2.15 -9.20 -16.12
CA ASN A 92 3.41 -8.67 -15.62
C ASN A 92 3.83 -7.38 -16.37
N HIS A 93 3.69 -7.37 -17.69
CA HIS A 93 3.97 -6.19 -18.50
C HIS A 93 3.05 -5.01 -18.13
N VAL A 94 1.75 -5.26 -17.96
CA VAL A 94 0.79 -4.23 -17.51
C VAL A 94 1.14 -3.71 -16.12
N MET A 95 1.47 -4.59 -15.17
CA MET A 95 1.87 -4.20 -13.81
C MET A 95 3.14 -3.35 -13.82
N ARG A 96 4.15 -3.71 -14.62
CA ARG A 96 5.36 -2.88 -14.80
C ARG A 96 5.03 -1.51 -15.37
N LYS A 97 4.15 -1.44 -16.38
CA LYS A 97 3.71 -0.16 -16.98
C LYS A 97 2.96 0.71 -15.96
N GLN A 98 2.06 0.12 -15.17
CA GLN A 98 1.36 0.82 -14.09
C GLN A 98 2.33 1.35 -13.04
N LEU A 99 3.33 0.56 -12.65
CA LEU A 99 4.35 0.97 -11.70
C LEU A 99 5.17 2.16 -12.23
N THR A 100 5.58 2.14 -13.50
CA THR A 100 6.26 3.30 -14.11
C THR A 100 5.39 4.54 -14.20
N ALA A 101 4.09 4.37 -14.50
CA ALA A 101 3.13 5.46 -14.57
C ALA A 101 2.92 6.10 -13.19
N ALA A 102 2.68 5.28 -12.17
CA ALA A 102 2.53 5.74 -10.79
C ALA A 102 3.78 6.48 -10.29
N ARG A 103 4.99 6.02 -10.62
CA ARG A 103 6.24 6.73 -10.30
C ARG A 103 6.31 8.11 -10.95
N LEU A 104 5.87 8.24 -12.20
CA LEU A 104 5.85 9.52 -12.91
C LEU A 104 4.80 10.47 -12.30
N GLU A 105 3.59 9.97 -12.04
CA GLU A 105 2.51 10.74 -11.40
C GLU A 105 2.89 11.22 -10.00
N LEU A 106 3.55 10.37 -9.20
CA LEU A 106 4.08 10.74 -7.89
C LEU A 106 5.16 11.81 -8.01
N SER A 107 6.10 11.65 -8.94
CA SER A 107 7.15 12.64 -9.19
C SER A 107 6.57 13.99 -9.59
N HIS A 108 5.60 13.99 -10.52
CA HIS A 108 4.89 15.19 -10.94
C HIS A 108 4.18 15.89 -9.77
N SER A 109 3.48 15.11 -8.92
CA SER A 109 2.80 15.63 -7.74
C SER A 109 3.76 16.26 -6.74
N LEU A 110 4.93 15.65 -6.52
CA LEU A 110 5.98 16.21 -5.65
C LEU A 110 6.59 17.50 -6.21
N TYR A 111 6.80 17.58 -7.53
CA TYR A 111 7.25 18.83 -8.17
C TYR A 111 6.23 19.95 -8.04
N GLN A 112 4.94 19.64 -8.23
CA GLN A 112 3.86 20.60 -8.02
C GLN A 112 3.77 21.04 -6.55
N HIS A 113 3.98 20.12 -5.60
CA HIS A 113 4.01 20.45 -4.18
C HIS A 113 5.14 21.45 -3.85
N ASP A 114 6.39 21.21 -4.31
CA ASP A 114 7.50 22.16 -4.08
C ASP A 114 7.24 23.53 -4.73
N ALA A 115 6.65 23.55 -5.93
CA ALA A 115 6.27 24.80 -6.59
C ALA A 115 5.21 25.58 -5.79
N SER A 116 4.18 24.90 -5.28
CA SER A 116 3.15 25.49 -4.41
C SER A 116 3.75 26.01 -3.10
N CYS A 117 4.64 25.27 -2.44
CA CYS A 117 5.33 25.72 -1.22
C CYS A 117 6.11 27.01 -1.44
N ARG A 118 6.79 27.16 -2.59
CA ARG A 118 7.49 28.41 -2.95
C ARG A 118 6.53 29.57 -3.16
N VAL A 119 5.36 29.33 -3.74
CA VAL A 119 4.33 30.36 -3.91
C VAL A 119 3.76 30.78 -2.55
N ILE A 120 3.45 29.82 -1.67
CA ILE A 120 2.99 30.10 -0.31
C ILE A 120 4.02 30.94 0.42
N ALA A 121 5.29 30.53 0.45
CA ALA A 121 6.36 31.29 1.12
C ALA A 121 6.45 32.74 0.60
N ARG A 122 6.37 32.94 -0.72
CA ARG A 122 6.36 34.28 -1.32
C ARG A 122 5.13 35.09 -0.90
N LEU A 123 3.95 34.47 -0.94
CA LEU A 123 2.70 35.12 -0.52
C LEU A 123 2.73 35.47 0.96
N THR A 124 3.25 34.60 1.83
CA THR A 124 3.42 34.87 3.26
C THR A 124 4.31 36.08 3.50
N VAL A 125 5.42 36.21 2.78
CA VAL A 125 6.29 37.40 2.86
C VAL A 125 5.56 38.66 2.41
N GLN A 126 4.83 38.61 1.28
CA GLN A 126 4.06 39.76 0.79
C GLN A 126 2.92 40.16 1.73
N LEU A 127 2.24 39.17 2.31
CA LEU A 127 1.15 39.35 3.25
C LEU A 127 1.67 40.01 4.54
N ASN A 128 2.78 39.52 5.09
CA ASN A 128 3.42 40.10 6.27
C ASN A 128 3.87 41.55 6.01
N ALA A 129 4.46 41.84 4.85
CA ALA A 129 4.84 43.20 4.48
C ALA A 129 3.62 44.15 4.37
N ALA A 130 2.52 43.70 3.76
CA ALA A 130 1.29 44.49 3.65
C ALA A 130 0.67 44.78 5.03
N ARG A 131 0.67 43.79 5.94
CA ARG A 131 0.22 43.97 7.33
C ARG A 131 1.08 44.97 8.09
N GLN A 132 2.40 44.94 7.91
CA GLN A 132 3.30 45.91 8.54
C GLN A 132 2.98 47.34 8.10
N VAL A 133 2.80 47.58 6.79
CA VAL A 133 2.40 48.90 6.28
C VAL A 133 1.03 49.34 6.83
N LEU A 134 0.06 48.42 6.93
CA LEU A 134 -1.24 48.73 7.54
C LEU A 134 -1.13 49.08 9.03
N SER A 135 -0.25 48.42 9.77
CA SER A 135 0.00 48.74 11.19
C SER A 135 0.60 50.13 11.39
N GLU A 136 1.48 50.57 10.48
CA GLU A 136 2.06 51.92 10.49
C GLU A 136 1.00 53.00 10.20
N LEU A 137 0.04 52.70 9.32
CA LEU A 137 -1.02 53.64 8.92
C LEU A 137 -2.22 53.65 9.87
N ASN A 138 -2.48 52.54 10.59
CA ASN A 138 -3.61 52.43 11.50
C ASN A 138 -3.24 51.61 12.76
N PRO A 139 -2.74 52.26 13.84
CA PRO A 139 -2.27 51.57 15.04
C PRO A 139 -3.37 50.84 15.82
N GLY A 140 -4.66 51.10 15.54
CA GLY A 140 -5.78 50.39 16.15
C GLY A 140 -6.19 49.08 15.46
N TYR A 141 -5.56 48.72 14.33
CA TYR A 141 -5.93 47.53 13.55
C TYR A 141 -5.15 46.26 13.95
N GLN A 142 -4.00 46.39 14.63
CA GLN A 142 -3.19 45.21 15.02
C GLN A 142 -3.90 44.31 16.04
N GLU A 143 -4.62 44.87 17.00
CA GLU A 143 -5.22 44.12 18.11
C GLU A 143 -6.31 43.13 17.64
N THR A 144 -7.00 43.44 16.53
CA THR A 144 -8.00 42.55 15.93
C THR A 144 -7.39 41.46 15.06
N VAL A 145 -6.25 41.73 14.39
CA VAL A 145 -5.68 40.79 13.40
C VAL A 145 -4.78 39.73 14.04
N ASP A 146 -4.03 40.08 15.08
CA ASP A 146 -3.18 39.12 15.79
C ASP A 146 -4.02 38.07 16.55
N THR A 147 -5.22 38.46 16.99
CA THR A 147 -6.20 37.57 17.63
C THR A 147 -6.77 36.54 16.63
N GLU A 148 -7.13 36.95 15.41
CA GLU A 148 -7.66 36.06 14.36
C GLU A 148 -6.58 35.15 13.74
N MET A 149 -5.33 35.62 13.65
CA MET A 149 -4.18 34.83 13.19
C MET A 149 -3.74 33.77 14.20
N GLY A 150 -3.70 34.10 15.49
CA GLY A 150 -3.37 33.13 16.54
C GLY A 150 -4.36 31.97 16.61
N GLU A 151 -5.64 32.23 16.31
CA GLU A 151 -6.65 31.18 16.18
C GLU A 151 -6.41 30.29 14.94
N ALA A 152 -6.11 30.88 13.77
CA ALA A 152 -5.84 30.13 12.54
C ALA A 152 -4.53 29.31 12.58
N GLU A 153 -3.44 29.84 13.16
CA GLU A 153 -2.19 29.10 13.35
C GLU A 153 -2.36 27.93 14.35
N SER A 154 -3.24 28.08 15.34
CA SER A 154 -3.59 27.00 16.28
C SER A 154 -4.41 25.87 15.64
N GLU A 155 -5.15 26.15 14.57
CA GLU A 155 -5.89 25.15 13.79
C GLU A 155 -4.98 24.42 12.81
N ILE A 156 -4.03 25.13 12.18
CA ILE A 156 -3.04 24.53 11.27
C ILE A 156 -2.10 23.59 12.03
N SER A 157 -1.63 23.96 13.23
CA SER A 157 -0.73 23.09 14.02
C SER A 157 -1.39 21.79 14.49
N LYS A 158 -2.72 21.81 14.75
CA LYS A 158 -3.49 20.58 15.05
C LYS A 158 -3.53 19.64 13.85
N THR A 159 -3.65 20.17 12.63
CA THR A 159 -3.63 19.35 11.40
C THR A 159 -2.24 18.79 11.06
N GLU A 160 -1.17 19.48 11.44
CA GLU A 160 0.20 18.96 11.29
C GLU A 160 0.52 17.85 12.31
N THR A 161 0.03 17.95 13.55
CA THR A 161 0.24 16.89 14.56
C THR A 161 -0.46 15.57 14.22
N ASP A 162 -1.62 15.61 13.55
CA ASP A 162 -2.31 14.41 13.08
C ASP A 162 -1.59 13.74 11.88
N ASN A 163 -0.86 14.52 11.09
CA ASN A 163 -0.09 14.00 9.95
C ASN A 163 1.29 13.45 10.36
N SER A 164 1.88 13.95 11.46
CA SER A 164 3.12 13.42 12.02
C SER A 164 2.97 12.06 12.72
N GLN A 165 1.77 11.68 13.18
CA GLN A 165 1.53 10.34 13.72
C GLN A 165 1.53 9.23 12.65
N ASN A 166 1.37 9.58 11.36
CA ASN A 166 1.48 8.64 10.23
C ASN A 166 2.89 8.59 9.61
N LYS A 167 3.90 9.19 10.25
CA LYS A 167 5.28 9.28 9.73
C LYS A 167 6.35 8.86 10.76
N ALA A 168 6.20 7.66 11.29
CA ALA A 168 7.29 6.84 11.81
C ALA A 168 6.97 5.42 11.33
N GLU A 169 7.70 4.83 10.40
CA GLU A 169 9.03 4.25 10.61
C GLU A 169 10.01 4.54 9.46
N PRO A 170 11.28 4.88 9.76
CA PRO A 170 12.35 4.86 8.77
C PRO A 170 12.92 3.44 8.64
N SER A 171 13.03 2.98 7.40
CA SER A 171 13.78 1.81 6.95
C SER A 171 15.18 1.71 7.57
N SER A 172 15.48 0.60 8.24
CA SER A 172 16.85 0.14 8.43
C SER A 172 17.22 -0.84 7.32
N GLU A 173 18.26 -0.46 6.58
CA GLU A 173 19.28 -1.34 5.99
C GLU A 173 18.84 -2.25 4.83
N ILE A 174 18.94 -1.71 3.62
CA ILE A 174 19.35 -2.49 2.45
C ILE A 174 20.74 -1.99 2.06
N ASP A 175 21.76 -2.65 2.62
CA ASP A 175 23.12 -2.67 2.12
C ASP A 175 23.53 -4.14 1.96
N ASN A 176 23.46 -4.67 0.74
CA ASN A 176 24.64 -5.15 0.00
C ASN A 176 24.30 -6.07 -1.18
N SER A 177 24.99 -5.77 -2.28
CA SER A 177 25.42 -6.64 -3.39
C SER A 177 24.36 -7.21 -4.34
#